data_AF-A0A453IAJ3-F1
#
_entry.id   AF-A0A453IAJ3-F1
#
_cell.length_a   1.000
_cell.length_b   1.000
_cell.length_c   1.000
_cell.angle_alpha   90.00
_cell.angle_beta   90.00
_cell.angle_gamma   90.00
#
_symmetry.space_group_name_H-M   'P 1'
#
loop_
_entity.id
_entity.type
_entity.pdbx_description
1 polymer ?
#
loop_
_entity_poly.entity_id
_entity_poly.type
_entity_poly.pdbx_seq_one_letter_code
_entity_poly.pdbx_strand_id
1 'polypeptide(L)' 'MDENKEEEAIGELTQALAFKPDLQLLHLRAAFQDSMGDSASTLRDCEAALCMHPEHGDTLELYNKASAKAEQSES' A
#
# COMPACT_ATOMS: atom_id res chain seq x y z
N MET A 1 15.95 -10.34 11.91
CA MET A 1 14.62 -10.00 11.39
C MET A 1 14.80 -8.72 10.62
N ASP A 2 14.55 -8.77 9.32
CA ASP A 2 14.89 -7.75 8.33
C ASP A 2 13.83 -6.62 8.26
N GLU A 3 13.21 -6.26 9.38
CA GLU A 3 12.19 -5.18 9.44
C GLU A 3 12.73 -3.85 8.89
N ASN A 4 14.05 -3.64 8.99
CA ASN A 4 14.74 -2.48 8.42
C ASN A 4 14.66 -2.40 6.88
N LYS A 5 14.52 -3.53 6.16
CA LYS A 5 14.50 -3.53 4.69
C LYS A 5 13.16 -3.06 4.14
N GLU A 6 12.07 -3.39 4.83
CA GLU A 6 10.72 -2.98 4.44
C GLU A 6 10.55 -1.47 4.63
N GLU A 7 11.04 -0.93 5.76
CA GLU A 7 11.07 0.51 6.01
C GLU A 7 11.93 1.28 4.98
N GLU A 8 13.12 0.76 4.65
CA GLU A 8 13.99 1.36 3.62
C GLU A 8 13.30 1.34 2.25
N ALA A 9 12.70 0.22 1.86
CA ALA A 9 11.96 0.10 0.60
C ALA A 9 10.79 1.08 0.53
N ILE A 10 10.01 1.23 1.62
CA ILE A 10 8.93 2.22 1.71
C ILE A 10 9.48 3.64 1.56
N GLY A 11 10.64 3.93 2.15
CA GLY A 11 11.34 5.22 2.03
C GLY A 11 11.71 5.54 0.58
N GLU A 12 12.37 4.62 -0.11
CA GLU A 12 12.77 4.77 -1.52
C GLU A 12 11.54 4.93 -2.44
N LEU A 13 10.51 4.11 -2.23
CA LEU A 13 9.25 4.21 -2.98
C LEU A 13 8.56 5.56 -2.74
N THR A 14 8.63 6.10 -1.51
CA THR A 14 8.07 7.41 -1.18
C THR A 14 8.79 8.53 -1.93
N GLN A 15 10.13 8.48 -2.03
CA GLN A 15 10.89 9.44 -2.82
C GLN A 15 10.55 9.34 -4.31
N ALA A 16 10.45 8.12 -4.85
CA ALA A 16 10.09 7.89 -6.25
C ALA A 16 8.69 8.42 -6.58
N LEU A 17 7.70 8.14 -5.71
CA LEU A 17 6.33 8.59 -5.85
C LEU A 17 6.18 10.12 -5.73
N ALA A 18 7.04 10.77 -4.94
CA ALA A 18 7.08 12.23 -4.84
C ALA A 18 7.56 12.89 -6.15
N PHE A 19 8.42 12.20 -6.92
CA PHE A 19 8.85 12.66 -8.23
C PHE A 19 7.76 12.46 -9.29
N LYS A 20 7.15 11.25 -9.33
CA LYS A 20 6.06 10.94 -10.22
C LYS A 20 5.13 9.89 -9.60
N PRO A 21 3.82 10.18 -9.46
CA PRO A 21 2.85 9.18 -9.06
C PRO A 21 2.81 8.05 -10.10
N ASP A 22 2.89 6.81 -9.64
CA ASP A 22 2.87 5.63 -10.50
C ASP A 22 2.06 4.50 -9.85
N LEU A 23 1.21 3.85 -10.65
CA LEU A 23 0.33 2.78 -10.20
C LEU A 23 1.10 1.62 -9.57
N GLN A 24 2.17 1.18 -10.22
CA GLN A 24 2.93 0.00 -9.78
C GLN A 24 3.70 0.32 -8.51
N LEU A 25 4.28 1.52 -8.41
CA LEU A 25 4.98 1.96 -7.20
C LEU A 25 4.04 2.16 -6.01
N LEU A 26 2.83 2.70 -6.23
CA LEU A 26 1.79 2.80 -5.19
C LEU A 26 1.38 1.41 -4.70
N HIS A 27 1.07 0.50 -5.62
CA HIS A 27 0.70 -0.87 -5.27
C HIS A 27 1.83 -1.59 -4.52
N LEU A 28 3.09 -1.42 -4.95
CA LEU A 28 4.23 -2.04 -4.31
C LEU A 28 4.46 -1.49 -2.88
N ARG A 29 4.32 -0.18 -2.68
CA ARG A 29 4.45 0.42 -1.35
C ARG A 29 3.32 -0.06 -0.41
N ALA A 30 2.10 -0.14 -0.93
CA ALA A 30 0.95 -0.70 -0.21
C ALA A 30 1.20 -2.15 0.25
N ALA A 31 1.83 -2.98 -0.59
CA ALA A 31 2.14 -4.38 -0.27
C ALA A 31 3.20 -4.53 0.82
N PHE A 32 4.21 -3.64 0.85
CA PHE A 32 5.17 -3.58 1.95
C PHE A 32 4.51 -3.16 3.26
N GLN A 33 3.65 -2.14 3.22
CA GLN A 33 2.88 -1.70 4.40
C GLN A 33 1.94 -2.80 4.92
N ASP A 34 1.30 -3.58 4.05
CA ASP A 34 0.42 -4.69 4.45
C ASP A 34 1.21 -5.80 5.17
N SER A 35 2.44 -6.07 4.70
CA SER A 35 3.36 -7.02 5.33
C SER A 35 3.81 -6.56 6.72
N MET A 36 4.01 -5.25 6.89
CA MET A 36 4.30 -4.60 8.17
C MET A 36 3.07 -4.48 9.08
N GLY A 37 1.87 -4.82 8.59
CA GLY A 37 0.60 -4.73 9.33
C GLY A 37 -0.02 -3.32 9.33
N ASP A 38 0.55 -2.35 8.63
CA ASP A 38 0.03 -0.98 8.57
C ASP A 38 -1.12 -0.85 7.57
N SER A 39 -2.27 -1.37 7.97
CA SER A 39 -3.47 -1.44 7.11
C SER A 39 -3.96 -0.04 6.68
N ALA A 40 -3.74 0.98 7.51
CA ALA A 40 -4.12 2.37 7.21
C ALA A 40 -3.33 2.95 6.03
N SER A 41 -2.00 2.79 6.02
CA SER A 41 -1.19 3.28 4.89
C SER A 41 -1.42 2.44 3.64
N THR A 42 -1.59 1.12 3.77
CA THR A 42 -1.96 0.25 2.64
C THR A 42 -3.23 0.73 1.94
N LEU A 43 -4.29 1.01 2.71
CA LEU A 43 -5.55 1.52 2.15
C LEU A 43 -5.33 2.82 1.38
N ARG A 44 -4.59 3.76 1.96
CA ARG A 44 -4.32 5.06 1.33
C ARG A 44 -3.60 4.94 -0.01
N ASP A 45 -2.61 4.06 -0.10
CA ASP A 45 -1.89 3.82 -1.35
C ASP A 45 -2.74 3.06 -2.38
N CYS A 46 -3.55 2.11 -1.92
CA CYS A 46 -4.53 1.43 -2.77
C CYS A 46 -5.57 2.41 -3.34
N GLU A 47 -6.12 3.32 -2.55
CA GLU A 47 -7.06 4.34 -3.01
C GLU A 47 -6.42 5.25 -4.08
N ALA A 48 -5.17 5.67 -3.87
CA ALA A 48 -4.43 6.48 -4.83
C ALA A 48 -4.20 5.71 -6.15
N ALA A 49 -3.86 4.43 -6.07
CA ALA A 49 -3.68 3.55 -7.23
C ALA A 49 -5.02 3.34 -7.98
N LEU A 50 -6.12 3.06 -7.28
CA LEU A 50 -7.45 2.86 -7.87
C LEU A 50 -8.02 4.16 -8.45
N CYS A 51 -7.64 5.32 -7.91
CA CYS A 51 -7.99 6.61 -8.52
C CYS A 51 -7.38 6.76 -9.93
N MET A 52 -6.19 6.21 -10.16
CA MET A 52 -5.55 6.19 -11.48
C MET A 52 -6.12 5.09 -12.37
N HIS A 53 -6.30 3.89 -11.82
CA HIS A 53 -6.79 2.71 -12.52
C HIS A 53 -7.84 1.96 -11.68
N PRO A 54 -9.12 2.31 -11.82
CA PRO A 54 -10.20 1.75 -10.99
C PRO A 54 -10.38 0.24 -11.13
N GLU A 55 -9.96 -0.32 -12.26
CA GLU A 55 -10.13 -1.75 -12.60
C GLU A 55 -8.84 -2.57 -12.35
N HIS A 56 -7.85 -2.02 -11.63
CA HIS A 56 -6.61 -2.74 -11.34
C HIS A 56 -6.85 -3.84 -10.28
N GLY A 57 -6.92 -5.09 -10.75
CA GLY A 57 -7.30 -6.26 -9.95
C GLY A 57 -6.45 -6.45 -8.69
N ASP A 58 -5.13 -6.44 -8.81
CA ASP A 58 -4.24 -6.67 -7.66
C ASP A 58 -4.44 -5.62 -6.55
N THR A 59 -4.67 -4.36 -6.93
CA THR A 59 -4.92 -3.27 -5.97
C THR A 59 -6.28 -3.41 -5.31
N LEU A 60 -7.32 -3.83 -6.04
CA LEU A 60 -8.63 -4.11 -5.46
C LEU A 60 -8.57 -5.25 -4.45
N GLU A 61 -7.85 -6.33 -4.76
CA GLU A 61 -7.67 -7.44 -3.82
C GLU A 61 -6.95 -7.00 -2.55
N LEU A 62 -5.86 -6.23 -2.69
CA LEU A 62 -5.11 -5.71 -1.55
C LEU A 62 -5.94 -4.73 -0.70
N TYR A 63 -6.69 -3.83 -1.34
CA TYR A 63 -7.59 -2.88 -0.67
C TYR A 63 -8.64 -3.61 0.19
N ASN A 64 -9.34 -4.59 -0.40
CA ASN A 64 -10.38 -5.33 0.31
C ASN A 64 -9.82 -6.10 1.51
N LYS A 65 -8.64 -6.71 1.35
CA LYS A 65 -7.93 -7.38 2.43
C LYS A 65 -7.56 -6.41 3.55
N ALA A 66 -6.98 -5.25 3.23
CA ALA A 66 -6.58 -4.25 4.21
C ALA A 66 -7.78 -3.63 4.93
N SER A 67 -8.88 -3.39 4.23
CA SER A 67 -10.14 -2.87 4.81
C SER A 67 -10.68 -3.84 5.85
N ALA A 68 -10.78 -5.12 5.50
CA ALA A 68 -11.28 -6.14 6.42
C ALA A 68 -10.40 -6.29 7.68
N LYS A 69 -9.08 -6.06 7.58
CA LYS A 69 -8.16 -6.05 8.72
C LYS A 69 -8.36 -4.81 9.61
N ALA A 70 -8.52 -3.63 9.00
CA ALA A 70 -8.74 -2.38 9.72
C ALA A 70 -10.03 -2.43 10.54
N GLU A 71 -11.12 -2.96 9.97
CA GLU A 71 -12.41 -3.12 10.65
C GLU A 71 -12.33 -4.08 11.87
N GLN A 72 -11.48 -5.10 11.81
CA GLN A 72 -11.27 -6.06 12.91
C GLN A 72 -10.43 -5.49 14.05
N SER A 73 -9.61 -4.47 13.80
CA SER A 73 -8.78 -3.83 14.83
C SER A 73 -9.55 -2.83 15.70
N GLU A 74 -10.74 -2.40 15.26
CA GLU A 74 -11.59 -1.41 15.95
C GLU A 74 -12.70 -2.08 16.80
N SER A 75 -12.66 -3.42 16.97
CA SER A 75 -13.67 -4.22 17.69
C SER A 75 -13.21 -4.72 19.06
#